data_AF-A0AA42BB43-F1
#
_entry.id   AF-A0AA42BB43-F1
#
_cell.length_a   1.000
_cell.length_b   1.000
_cell.length_c   1.000
_cell.angle_alpha   90.00
_cell.angle_beta   90.00
_cell.angle_gamma   90.00
#
_symmetry.space_group_name_H-M   'P 1'
#
loop_
_entity.id
_entity.type
_entity.pdbx_description
1 polymer ?
#
loop_
_entity_poly.entity_id
_entity_poly.type
_entity_poly.pdbx_seq_one_letter_code
_entity_poly.pdbx_strand_id
1 'polypeptide(L)'
;MATSAPLTTDIETELEMFAHAIADLYRLQEDWDGDPNDPWHYSEMLAWRRNLTRLERYLDGPYRTGQMTPEQVARYRALLVRLKEALPIIERLGFPKPTISLEP
;
A
#
# COMPACT_ATOMS: atom_id res chain seq x y z
N MET A 1 19.64 -24.10 -8.15
CA MET A 1 18.73 -23.05 -8.64
C MET A 1 17.31 -23.54 -8.46
N ALA A 2 16.56 -23.04 -7.46
CA ALA A 2 15.12 -23.29 -7.27
C ALA A 2 14.62 -22.49 -6.07
N THR A 3 14.39 -21.18 -6.23
CA THR A 3 13.79 -20.34 -5.15
C THR A 3 13.14 -19.05 -5.67
N SER A 4 12.95 -18.91 -6.99
CA SER A 4 12.40 -17.68 -7.59
C SER A 4 10.88 -17.71 -7.70
N ALA A 5 10.28 -18.86 -8.06
CA ALA A 5 8.84 -18.96 -8.26
C ALA A 5 7.96 -18.58 -7.04
N PRO A 6 8.23 -19.02 -5.80
CA PRO A 6 7.40 -18.63 -4.65
C PRO A 6 7.53 -17.14 -4.32
N LEU A 7 8.74 -16.57 -4.44
CA LEU A 7 8.99 -15.15 -4.19
C LEU A 7 8.25 -14.25 -5.19
N THR A 8 8.23 -14.62 -6.48
CA THR A 8 7.53 -13.85 -7.51
C THR A 8 6.01 -13.86 -7.28
N THR A 9 5.41 -15.01 -6.93
CA THR A 9 3.98 -15.12 -6.60
C THR A 9 3.61 -14.33 -5.35
N ASP A 10 4.47 -14.33 -4.33
CA ASP A 10 4.26 -13.55 -3.11
C ASP A 10 4.26 -12.05 -3.43
N ILE A 11 5.22 -11.56 -4.22
CA ILE A 11 5.27 -10.15 -4.63
C ILE A 11 4.04 -9.73 -5.43
N GLU A 12 3.57 -10.55 -6.39
CA GLU A 12 2.34 -10.24 -7.13
C GLU A 12 1.14 -10.09 -6.19
N THR A 13 1.01 -11.02 -5.24
CA THR A 13 -0.08 -11.00 -4.27
C THR A 13 -0.03 -9.74 -3.40
N GLU A 14 1.16 -9.32 -2.96
CA GLU A 14 1.33 -8.08 -2.19
C GLU A 14 1.05 -6.83 -3.03
N LEU A 15 1.44 -6.81 -4.31
CA LEU A 15 1.12 -5.72 -5.24
C LEU A 15 -0.40 -5.57 -5.39
N GLU A 16 -1.11 -6.68 -5.58
CA GLU A 16 -2.58 -6.69 -5.69
C GLU A 16 -3.23 -6.25 -4.38
N MET A 17 -2.82 -6.81 -3.24
CA MET A 17 -3.37 -6.42 -1.93
C MET A 17 -3.18 -4.93 -1.66
N PHE A 18 -2.00 -4.38 -1.95
CA PHE A 18 -1.73 -2.97 -1.73
C PHE A 18 -2.51 -2.07 -2.71
N ALA A 19 -2.72 -2.51 -3.95
CA ALA A 19 -3.57 -1.82 -4.90
C ALA A 19 -5.02 -1.70 -4.41
N HIS A 20 -5.57 -2.76 -3.81
CA HIS A 20 -6.90 -2.76 -3.19
C HIS A 20 -6.93 -1.85 -1.96
N ALA A 21 -5.91 -1.92 -1.09
CA ALA A 21 -5.82 -1.04 0.08
C ALA A 21 -5.84 0.45 -0.29
N ILE A 22 -5.16 0.85 -1.37
CA ILE A 22 -5.24 2.23 -1.88
C ILE A 22 -6.66 2.55 -2.36
N ALA A 23 -7.32 1.63 -3.08
CA ALA A 23 -8.68 1.84 -3.57
C ALA A 23 -9.69 1.98 -2.42
N ASP A 24 -9.52 1.21 -1.34
CA ASP A 24 -10.37 1.27 -0.16
C ASP A 24 -10.29 2.63 0.55
N LEU A 25 -9.15 3.32 0.52
CA LEU A 25 -9.03 4.69 1.04
C LEU A 25 -9.98 5.67 0.33
N TYR A 26 -10.13 5.55 -1.00
CA TYR A 26 -11.03 6.41 -1.76
C TYR A 26 -12.49 6.15 -1.38
N ARG A 27 -12.87 4.88 -1.21
CA ARG A 27 -14.22 4.51 -0.78
C ARG A 27 -14.51 4.99 0.64
N LEU A 28 -13.57 4.74 1.55
CA LEU A 28 -13.64 5.17 2.93
C LEU A 28 -13.82 6.69 3.05
N GLN A 29 -13.17 7.47 2.18
CA GLN A 29 -13.38 8.91 2.15
C GLN A 29 -14.83 9.29 1.86
N GLU A 30 -15.51 8.60 0.95
CA GLU A 30 -16.89 8.88 0.57
C GLU A 30 -17.88 8.47 1.67
N ASP A 31 -17.59 7.35 2.33
CA ASP A 31 -18.48 6.75 3.34
C ASP A 31 -18.28 7.34 4.76
N TRP A 32 -17.13 7.94 5.04
CA TRP A 32 -16.83 8.48 6.38
C TRP A 32 -17.50 9.84 6.62
N ASP A 33 -18.29 9.90 7.69
CA ASP A 33 -19.06 11.07 8.13
C ASP A 33 -18.23 12.11 8.91
N GLY A 34 -16.97 11.77 9.23
CA GLY A 34 -16.05 12.64 9.96
C GLY A 34 -15.98 12.38 11.46
N ASP A 35 -16.64 11.35 12.01
CA ASP A 35 -16.46 10.97 13.42
C ASP A 35 -15.17 10.16 13.60
N PRO A 36 -14.14 10.71 14.29
CA PRO A 36 -12.90 9.98 14.56
C PRO A 36 -13.06 8.88 15.61
N ASN A 37 -14.16 8.87 16.38
CA ASN A 37 -14.45 7.85 17.40
C ASN A 37 -15.24 6.66 16.85
N ASP A 38 -15.62 6.69 15.56
CA ASP A 38 -16.28 5.55 14.93
C ASP A 38 -15.37 4.30 15.03
N PRO A 39 -15.83 3.22 15.68
CA PRO A 39 -15.09 1.97 15.76
C PRO A 39 -14.71 1.41 14.38
N TRP A 40 -15.53 1.64 13.36
CA TRP A 40 -15.21 1.25 11.98
C TRP A 40 -14.00 2.03 11.46
N HIS A 41 -14.00 3.36 11.59
CA HIS A 41 -12.86 4.20 11.20
C HIS A 41 -11.55 3.78 11.89
N TYR A 42 -11.59 3.47 13.19
CA TYR A 42 -10.42 2.96 13.91
C TYR A 42 -9.95 1.60 13.36
N SER A 43 -10.89 0.71 13.00
CA SER A 43 -10.55 -0.59 12.41
C SER A 43 -9.88 -0.46 11.04
N GLU A 44 -10.35 0.47 10.21
CA GLU A 44 -9.77 0.79 8.92
C GLU A 44 -8.38 1.41 9.06
N MET A 45 -8.18 2.30 10.03
CA MET A 45 -6.86 2.86 10.34
C MET A 45 -5.85 1.77 10.69
N LEU A 46 -6.26 0.76 11.47
CA LEU A 46 -5.40 -0.38 11.81
C LEU A 46 -5.12 -1.27 10.59
N ALA A 47 -6.09 -1.47 9.72
CA ALA A 47 -5.90 -2.20 8.45
C ALA A 47 -4.89 -1.47 7.56
N TRP A 48 -5.05 -0.16 7.39
CA TRP A 48 -4.14 0.69 6.64
C TRP A 48 -2.71 0.63 7.20
N ARG A 49 -2.55 0.71 8.52
CA ARG A 49 -1.24 0.58 9.18
C ARG A 49 -0.57 -0.76 8.87
N ARG A 50 -1.33 -1.86 8.85
CA ARG A 50 -0.79 -3.19 8.47
C ARG A 50 -0.34 -3.20 7.01
N ASN A 51 -1.11 -2.57 6.11
CA ASN A 51 -0.76 -2.48 4.69
C ASN A 51 0.53 -1.68 4.47
N LEU A 52 0.77 -0.61 5.23
CA LEU A 52 2.04 0.14 5.19
C LEU A 52 3.23 -0.71 5.63
N THR A 53 3.10 -1.49 6.70
CA THR A 53 4.17 -2.41 7.14
C THR A 53 4.45 -3.47 6.07
N ARG A 54 3.42 -3.96 5.36
CA ARG A 54 3.60 -4.93 4.26
C ARG A 54 4.27 -4.29 3.05
N LEU A 55 3.87 -3.08 2.68
CA LEU A 55 4.52 -2.28 1.63
C LEU A 55 6.03 -2.16 1.90
N GLU A 56 6.41 -1.75 3.11
CA GLU A 56 7.81 -1.61 3.52
C GLU A 56 8.57 -2.94 3.44
N ARG A 57 7.98 -4.01 3.97
CA ARG A 57 8.69 -5.30 4.13
C ARG A 57 8.77 -6.12 2.84
N TYR A 58 7.68 -6.14 2.06
CA TYR A 58 7.50 -7.10 0.97
C TYR A 58 7.52 -6.46 -0.42
N LEU A 59 7.43 -5.14 -0.53
CA LEU A 59 7.49 -4.45 -1.82
C LEU A 59 8.71 -3.53 -1.92
N ASP A 60 8.88 -2.59 -0.98
CA ASP A 60 10.00 -1.63 -1.02
C ASP A 60 11.36 -2.33 -0.86
N GLY A 61 11.46 -3.32 0.03
CA GLY A 61 12.66 -4.14 0.16
C GLY A 61 13.08 -4.83 -1.15
N PRO A 62 12.25 -5.71 -1.73
CA PRO A 62 12.54 -6.37 -3.01
C PRO A 62 12.73 -5.42 -4.19
N TYR A 63 12.07 -4.26 -4.19
CA TYR A 63 12.29 -3.21 -5.19
C TYR A 63 13.74 -2.68 -5.12
N ARG A 64 14.19 -2.27 -3.92
CA ARG A 64 15.53 -1.69 -3.71
C ARG A 64 16.67 -2.69 -3.95
N THR A 65 16.43 -3.97 -3.67
CA THR A 65 17.42 -5.04 -3.89
C THR A 65 17.42 -5.59 -5.31
N GLY A 66 16.54 -5.10 -6.19
CA GLY A 66 16.45 -5.55 -7.59
C GLY A 66 15.92 -6.98 -7.75
N GLN A 67 15.11 -7.46 -6.79
CA GLN A 67 14.55 -8.81 -6.79
C GLN A 67 13.22 -8.91 -7.55
N MET A 68 12.62 -7.78 -7.93
CA MET A 68 11.41 -7.70 -8.73
C MET A 68 11.69 -7.88 -10.23
N THR A 69 10.74 -8.47 -10.96
CA THR A 69 10.77 -8.46 -12.43
C THR A 69 10.49 -7.06 -12.99
N PRO A 70 10.83 -6.77 -14.26
CA PRO A 70 10.51 -5.47 -14.87
C PRO A 70 9.02 -5.10 -14.80
N GLU A 71 8.13 -6.07 -14.97
CA GLU A 71 6.68 -5.86 -14.88
C GLU A 71 6.26 -5.53 -13.45
N GLN A 72 6.83 -6.20 -12.45
CA GLN A 72 6.59 -5.93 -11.04
C GLN A 72 7.09 -4.56 -10.63
N VAL A 73 8.26 -4.15 -11.11
CA VAL A 73 8.79 -2.80 -10.91
C VAL A 73 7.84 -1.76 -11.48
N ALA A 74 7.35 -1.97 -12.71
CA ALA A 74 6.42 -1.04 -13.33
C ALA A 74 5.11 -0.90 -12.53
N ARG A 75 4.56 -2.03 -12.06
CA ARG A 75 3.37 -2.05 -11.19
C ARG A 75 3.64 -1.37 -9.85
N TYR A 76 4.75 -1.66 -9.20
CA TYR A 76 5.14 -1.05 -7.94
C TYR A 76 5.28 0.48 -8.06
N ARG A 77 5.96 0.97 -9.09
CA ARG A 77 6.07 2.41 -9.37
C ARG A 77 4.72 3.06 -9.60
N ALA A 78 3.81 2.41 -10.33
CA ALA A 78 2.45 2.90 -10.50
C ALA A 78 1.70 2.98 -9.16
N LEU A 79 1.92 2.02 -8.25
CA LEU A 79 1.36 2.07 -6.90
C LEU A 79 1.93 3.21 -6.06
N LEU A 80 3.24 3.51 -6.17
CA LEU A 80 3.84 4.66 -5.48
C LEU A 80 3.23 5.98 -5.93
N VAL A 81 2.98 6.13 -7.25
CA VAL A 81 2.30 7.32 -7.80
C VAL A 81 0.89 7.41 -7.23
N ARG A 82 0.10 6.32 -7.28
CA ARG A 82 -1.26 6.30 -6.72
C ARG A 82 -1.31 6.57 -5.21
N LEU A 83 -0.32 6.07 -4.47
CA LEU A 83 -0.17 6.32 -3.04
C LEU A 83 0.14 7.79 -2.77
N LYS A 84 0.99 8.41 -3.59
CA LYS A 84 1.28 9.85 -3.52
C LYS A 84 0.04 10.70 -3.79
N GLU A 85 -0.77 10.32 -4.77
CA GLU A 85 -2.05 10.96 -5.08
C GLU A 85 -3.07 10.80 -3.94
N ALA A 86 -3.02 9.68 -3.21
CA ALA A 86 -3.89 9.41 -2.06
C ALA A 86 -3.46 10.12 -0.76
N LEU A 87 -2.29 10.77 -0.71
CA LEU A 87 -1.81 11.43 0.53
C LEU A 87 -2.79 12.44 1.14
N PRO A 88 -3.48 13.32 0.37
CA PRO A 88 -4.47 14.23 0.94
C PRO A 88 -5.65 13.49 1.59
N ILE A 89 -6.01 12.32 1.05
CA ILE A 89 -7.09 11.47 1.57
C ILE A 89 -6.67 10.86 2.89
N ILE A 90 -5.48 10.27 2.93
CA ILE A 90 -4.86 9.70 4.14
C ILE A 90 -4.79 10.77 5.25
N GLU A 91 -4.41 11.99 4.90
CA GLU A 91 -4.37 13.10 5.85
C GLU A 91 -5.75 13.52 6.34
N ARG A 92 -6.75 13.60 5.46
CA ARG A 92 -8.14 13.91 5.83
C ARG A 92 -8.72 12.86 6.79
N LEU A 93 -8.43 11.59 6.55
CA LEU A 93 -8.81 10.45 7.40
C LEU A 93 -8.00 10.39 8.71
N GLY A 94 -6.96 11.20 8.88
CA GLY A 94 -6.08 11.12 10.05
C GLY A 94 -5.29 9.81 10.13
N PHE A 95 -5.11 9.13 8.99
CA PHE A 95 -4.41 7.85 8.91
C PHE A 95 -2.89 8.04 8.87
N PRO A 96 -2.10 7.02 9.28
CA PRO A 96 -0.65 7.10 9.18
C PRO A 96 -0.18 7.23 7.73
N LYS A 97 0.84 8.07 7.52
CA LYS A 97 1.49 8.26 6.21
C LYS A 97 2.57 7.18 5.98
N PRO A 98 2.83 6.78 4.72
CA PRO A 98 3.95 5.89 4.41
C PRO A 98 5.29 6.51 4.81
N THR A 99 6.25 5.69 5.27
CA THR A 99 7.60 6.17 5.65
C THR A 99 8.64 5.98 4.54
N ILE A 100 8.28 5.26 3.47
CA ILE A 100 9.13 5.03 2.31
C ILE A 100 9.16 6.25 1.37
N SER A 101 10.17 6.30 0.50
CA SER A 101 10.16 7.24 -0.62
C SER A 101 9.03 6.89 -1.58
N LEU A 102 8.24 7.89 -1.97
CA LEU A 102 7.20 7.78 -3.00
C LEU A 102 7.69 8.20 -4.38
N GLU A 103 8.98 8.48 -4.51
CA GLU A 103 9.61 8.76 -5.80
C GLU A 103 9.95 7.42 -6.48
N PRO A 104 9.44 7.19 -7.71
CA PRO A 104 9.63 5.93 -8.43
C PRO A 104 11.05 5.72 -8.94
#